data_AF-A0AAN7Q1J6-F1
#
_entry.id   AF-A0AAN7Q1J6-F1
#
_cell.length_a   1.000
_cell.length_b   1.000
_cell.length_c   1.000
_cell.angle_alpha   90.00
_cell.angle_beta   90.00
_cell.angle_gamma   90.00
#
_symmetry.space_group_name_H-M   'P 1'
#
loop_
_entity.id
_entity.type
_entity.pdbx_description
1 polymer ?
#
loop_
_entity_poly.entity_id
_entity_poly.type
_entity_poly.pdbx_seq_one_letter_code
_entity_poly.pdbx_strand_id
1 'polypeptide(L)'
;MNKSKQKSINISDVNKQILEIKKKIQLSEGQRKALFEVREAEYKTNCNEIAKLKKDIADLVVLLKEQKSNSAKHRIKSGRLKSAFGALNEKSSWVTQEMLDLHVIDKSKQLNLMRYQVKKQQMYLSQLANQYQILVTETSKKMLFRKVENPFKIVSTELQNQIHAVKIQFREAVHVNNRYKDITSSLRQDAARFKFNIQCAESQQQSQNVEIQRLQKILEEASEMRGRARSALIQQEKGALNAAKARDQQETEGKQLVQSGKQELEKLERRIFQSGKTLVRAEAAEAIEINVIQEVSSATPQSEDRVVDIFEDLKQITGAVSTEEVVERFRAQKETDIRLNSLRDNSEIEKRQLEKNKEGLTTEHEQYKYAEAKDAELNLEHVQELHKLIKEQLELKEKFIELMEKTDGVIKFVGTSLDSLYRAVHPLSIVQLNPKMALQRLEEELSEVMAEINQIDNEEKHAVMIDRLDIDEDKWLPPPYSGLIRRTPIPQEETSPVPQPTGSDDEEEVPTRGYLKRQAQLVVDARSRRKNLRFQRK
;
A
#
# COMPACT_ATOMS: atom_id res chain seq x y z
N MET A 1 -63.17 98.23 -180.98
CA MET A 1 -62.38 97.24 -181.75
C MET A 1 -61.28 96.68 -180.85
N ASN A 2 -61.48 95.48 -180.31
CA ASN A 2 -61.64 95.37 -178.85
C ASN A 2 -60.45 94.70 -178.09
N LYS A 3 -59.19 94.90 -178.52
CA LYS A 3 -57.98 94.31 -177.88
C LYS A 3 -57.60 95.14 -176.63
N SER A 4 -57.31 94.60 -175.44
CA SER A 4 -56.54 93.41 -175.06
C SER A 4 -56.95 92.87 -173.67
N LYS A 5 -56.80 91.56 -173.43
CA LYS A 5 -57.10 90.92 -172.14
C LYS A 5 -55.80 90.56 -171.39
N GLN A 6 -55.59 91.12 -170.20
CA GLN A 6 -54.75 90.54 -169.15
C GLN A 6 -55.59 90.39 -167.87
N LYS A 7 -55.59 89.21 -167.27
CA LYS A 7 -56.45 88.87 -166.13
C LYS A 7 -55.78 89.20 -164.79
N SER A 8 -56.61 89.58 -163.84
CA SER A 8 -56.29 89.88 -162.44
C SER A 8 -55.55 88.75 -161.71
N ILE A 9 -54.50 89.11 -160.96
CA ILE A 9 -53.94 88.28 -159.89
C ILE A 9 -54.72 88.57 -158.60
N ASN A 10 -55.24 87.55 -157.92
CA ASN A 10 -55.94 87.71 -156.65
C ASN A 10 -54.95 88.06 -155.53
N ILE A 11 -55.08 89.26 -154.97
CA ILE A 11 -54.29 89.74 -153.81
C ILE A 11 -54.38 88.80 -152.60
N SER A 12 -55.48 88.03 -152.47
CA SER A 12 -55.67 87.04 -151.41
C SER A 12 -54.63 85.89 -151.44
N ASP A 13 -54.20 85.44 -152.61
CA ASP A 13 -53.28 84.29 -152.72
C ASP A 13 -51.84 84.68 -152.40
N VAL A 14 -51.42 85.89 -152.78
CA VAL A 14 -50.13 86.49 -152.38
C VAL A 14 -50.07 86.64 -150.85
N ASN A 15 -51.15 87.11 -150.22
CA ASN A 15 -51.22 87.24 -148.76
C ASN A 15 -51.16 85.88 -148.04
N LYS A 16 -51.74 84.81 -148.61
CA LYS A 16 -51.57 83.44 -148.09
C LYS A 16 -50.11 82.98 -148.17
N GLN A 17 -49.44 83.14 -149.31
CA GLN A 17 -48.03 82.76 -149.46
C GLN A 17 -47.11 83.51 -148.49
N ILE A 18 -47.35 84.81 -148.27
CA ILE A 18 -46.60 85.61 -147.28
C ILE A 18 -46.79 85.06 -145.86
N LEU A 19 -48.03 84.69 -145.47
CA LEU A 19 -48.30 84.08 -144.16
C LEU A 19 -47.62 82.71 -144.01
N GLU A 20 -47.59 81.90 -145.09
CA GLU A 20 -46.93 80.59 -145.10
C GLU A 20 -45.40 80.71 -144.95
N ILE A 21 -44.78 81.65 -145.68
CA ILE A 21 -43.35 81.96 -145.55
C ILE A 21 -43.05 82.49 -144.14
N LYS A 22 -43.87 83.38 -143.60
CA LYS A 22 -43.69 83.91 -142.23
C LYS A 22 -43.78 82.81 -141.17
N LYS A 23 -44.71 81.86 -141.32
CA LYS A 23 -44.84 80.68 -140.45
C LYS A 23 -43.61 79.74 -140.58
N LYS A 24 -43.07 79.57 -141.79
CA LYS A 24 -41.86 78.78 -142.06
C LYS A 24 -40.60 79.44 -141.47
N ILE A 25 -40.51 80.77 -141.51
CA ILE A 25 -39.45 81.54 -140.83
C ILE A 25 -39.57 81.36 -139.32
N GLN A 26 -40.75 81.56 -138.72
CA GLN A 26 -40.95 81.33 -137.28
C GLN A 26 -40.59 79.89 -136.84
N LEU A 27 -40.93 78.88 -137.65
CA LEU A 27 -40.54 77.49 -137.39
C LEU A 27 -39.01 77.29 -137.49
N SER A 28 -38.36 77.90 -138.50
CA SER A 28 -36.90 77.86 -138.66
C SER A 28 -36.17 78.58 -137.51
N GLU A 29 -36.68 79.72 -137.06
CA GLU A 29 -36.14 80.47 -135.92
C GLU A 29 -36.37 79.72 -134.61
N GLY A 30 -37.56 79.14 -134.42
CA GLY A 30 -37.87 78.27 -133.28
C GLY A 30 -36.99 77.03 -133.22
N GLN A 31 -36.77 76.34 -134.36
CA GLN A 31 -35.84 75.21 -134.45
C GLN A 31 -34.39 75.63 -134.17
N ARG A 32 -33.94 76.76 -134.74
CA ARG A 32 -32.58 77.26 -134.50
C ARG A 32 -32.37 77.66 -133.04
N LYS A 33 -33.40 78.24 -132.40
CA LYS A 33 -33.39 78.57 -130.97
C LYS A 33 -33.38 77.31 -130.10
N ALA A 34 -34.24 76.33 -130.38
CA ALA A 34 -34.28 75.06 -129.65
C ALA A 34 -32.95 74.29 -129.76
N LEU A 35 -32.34 74.23 -130.95
CA LEU A 35 -31.02 73.62 -131.15
C LEU A 35 -29.91 74.36 -130.41
N PHE A 36 -29.99 75.70 -130.32
CA PHE A 36 -29.07 76.49 -129.52
C PHE A 36 -29.25 76.23 -128.01
N GLU A 37 -30.49 76.24 -127.51
CA GLU A 37 -30.82 75.97 -126.10
C GLU A 37 -30.40 74.55 -125.68
N VAL A 38 -30.61 73.53 -126.52
CA VAL A 38 -30.12 72.16 -126.28
C VAL A 38 -28.60 72.11 -126.24
N ARG A 39 -27.91 72.73 -127.22
CA ARG A 39 -26.44 72.74 -127.27
C ARG A 39 -25.82 73.54 -126.11
N GLU A 40 -26.47 74.60 -125.66
CA GLU A 40 -26.05 75.37 -124.49
C GLU A 40 -26.27 74.57 -123.19
N ALA A 41 -27.35 73.80 -123.09
CA ALA A 41 -27.60 72.88 -122.00
C ALA A 41 -26.55 71.75 -121.95
N GLU A 42 -26.26 71.09 -123.08
CA GLU A 42 -25.19 70.09 -123.22
C GLU A 42 -23.81 70.66 -122.87
N TYR A 43 -23.51 71.89 -123.29
CA TYR A 43 -22.26 72.56 -122.92
C TYR A 43 -22.18 72.79 -121.40
N LYS A 44 -23.28 73.22 -120.77
CA LYS A 44 -23.36 73.40 -119.31
C LYS A 44 -23.23 72.07 -118.56
N THR A 45 -23.86 70.98 -119.01
CA THR A 45 -23.70 69.67 -118.37
C THR A 45 -22.27 69.17 -118.48
N ASN A 46 -21.65 69.27 -119.66
CA ASN A 46 -20.26 68.86 -119.88
C ASN A 46 -19.28 69.68 -119.03
N CYS A 47 -19.49 71.00 -118.90
CA CYS A 47 -18.70 71.85 -118.00
C CYS A 47 -18.85 71.43 -116.52
N ASN A 48 -20.07 71.09 -116.08
CA ASN A 48 -20.33 70.61 -114.73
C ASN A 48 -19.68 69.24 -114.46
N GLU A 49 -19.71 68.32 -115.42
CA GLU A 49 -19.03 67.02 -115.33
C GLU A 49 -17.52 67.17 -115.25
N ILE A 50 -16.92 68.02 -116.09
CA ILE A 50 -15.49 68.33 -116.04
C ILE A 50 -15.11 68.96 -114.68
N ALA A 51 -15.96 69.83 -114.12
CA ALA A 51 -15.73 70.41 -112.79
C ALA A 51 -15.79 69.34 -111.69
N LYS A 52 -16.75 68.41 -111.76
CA LYS A 52 -16.86 67.27 -110.85
C LYS A 52 -15.64 66.35 -110.95
N LEU A 53 -15.26 65.92 -112.14
CA LEU A 53 -14.09 65.07 -112.37
C LEU A 53 -12.79 65.73 -111.90
N LYS A 54 -12.63 67.05 -112.07
CA LYS A 54 -11.48 67.79 -111.52
C LYS A 54 -11.44 67.76 -110.00
N LYS A 55 -12.60 67.85 -109.33
CA LYS A 55 -12.70 67.71 -107.88
C LYS A 55 -12.36 66.28 -107.44
N ASP A 56 -12.95 65.28 -108.08
CA ASP A 56 -12.72 63.87 -107.77
C ASP A 56 -11.23 63.50 -107.95
N ILE A 57 -10.56 64.02 -109.00
CA ILE A 57 -9.11 63.89 -109.20
C ILE A 57 -8.31 64.57 -108.07
N ALA A 58 -8.70 65.78 -107.64
CA ALA A 58 -8.02 66.47 -106.54
C ALA A 58 -8.14 65.69 -105.21
N ASP A 59 -9.34 65.20 -104.90
CA ASP A 59 -9.61 64.40 -103.70
C ASP A 59 -8.84 63.05 -103.74
N LEU A 60 -8.76 62.39 -104.91
CA LEU A 60 -7.93 61.19 -105.12
C LEU A 60 -6.43 61.45 -104.97
N VAL A 61 -5.92 62.60 -105.43
CA VAL A 61 -4.51 63.00 -105.25
C VAL A 61 -4.19 63.24 -103.77
N VAL A 62 -5.10 63.84 -103.01
CA VAL A 62 -4.96 63.96 -101.55
C VAL A 62 -4.91 62.58 -100.90
N LEU A 63 -5.86 61.70 -101.20
CA LEU A 63 -5.88 60.32 -100.65
C LEU A 63 -4.62 59.52 -100.99
N LEU A 64 -4.09 59.64 -102.21
CA LEU A 64 -2.83 59.01 -102.59
C LEU A 64 -1.63 59.57 -101.82
N LYS A 65 -1.60 60.88 -101.55
CA LYS A 65 -0.55 61.51 -100.73
C LYS A 65 -0.63 61.04 -99.28
N GLU A 66 -1.84 60.89 -98.73
CA GLU A 66 -2.06 60.37 -97.38
C GLU A 66 -1.64 58.89 -97.26
N GLN A 67 -1.97 58.05 -98.25
CA GLN A 67 -1.61 56.63 -98.27
C GLN A 67 -0.11 56.38 -98.51
N LYS A 68 0.55 57.18 -99.35
CA LYS A 68 2.00 57.09 -99.58
C LYS A 68 2.83 57.71 -98.45
N SER A 69 2.22 58.49 -97.56
CA SER A 69 2.90 59.06 -96.40
C SER A 69 3.20 57.98 -95.35
N ASN A 70 4.47 57.84 -94.97
CA ASN A 70 4.88 56.99 -93.84
C ASN A 70 4.57 57.61 -92.46
N SER A 71 3.85 58.73 -92.41
CA SER A 71 3.43 59.37 -91.17
C SER A 71 2.33 58.56 -90.47
N ALA A 72 2.52 58.30 -89.18
CA ALA A 72 1.60 57.50 -88.37
C ALA A 72 0.18 58.10 -88.31
N LYS A 73 0.04 59.43 -88.49
CA LYS A 73 -1.23 60.17 -88.51
C LYS A 73 -2.26 59.64 -89.52
N HIS A 74 -1.81 59.19 -90.69
CA HIS A 74 -2.70 58.71 -91.76
C HIS A 74 -2.94 57.19 -91.72
N ARG A 75 -1.99 56.42 -91.16
CA ARG A 75 -2.09 54.96 -91.07
C ARG A 75 -2.84 54.48 -89.82
N ILE A 76 -2.80 55.20 -88.70
CA ILE A 76 -3.40 54.77 -87.43
C ILE A 76 -4.69 55.55 -87.14
N LYS A 77 -5.84 54.97 -87.52
CA LYS A 77 -7.18 55.55 -87.32
C LYS A 77 -7.79 55.32 -85.91
N SER A 78 -6.96 55.19 -84.87
CA SER A 78 -7.42 54.86 -83.50
C SER A 78 -7.30 56.05 -82.55
N GLY A 79 -8.44 56.58 -82.12
CA GLY A 79 -8.50 57.65 -81.12
C GLY A 79 -7.93 57.27 -79.75
N ARG A 80 -7.85 55.96 -79.43
CA ARG A 80 -7.34 55.47 -78.14
C ARG A 80 -5.84 55.75 -77.95
N LEU A 81 -5.05 55.80 -79.03
CA LEU A 81 -3.61 56.08 -78.93
C LEU A 81 -3.31 57.55 -78.62
N LYS A 82 -4.22 58.48 -78.90
CA LYS A 82 -4.05 59.91 -78.56
C LYS A 82 -3.90 60.13 -77.04
N SER A 83 -4.53 59.28 -76.23
CA SER A 83 -4.42 59.33 -74.76
C SER A 83 -3.08 58.81 -74.22
N ALA A 84 -2.33 58.03 -75.01
CA ALA A 84 -1.07 57.41 -74.58
C ALA A 84 0.18 58.16 -75.09
N PHE A 85 0.09 58.81 -76.25
CA PHE A 85 1.23 59.47 -76.92
C PHE A 85 1.00 60.95 -77.25
N GLY A 86 -0.13 61.53 -76.83
CA GLY A 86 -0.53 62.89 -77.17
C GLY A 86 -0.91 63.04 -78.64
N ALA A 87 -0.69 64.23 -79.19
CA ALA A 87 -0.94 64.49 -80.60
C ALA A 87 0.09 63.76 -81.48
N LEU A 88 -0.39 62.92 -82.41
CA LEU A 88 0.43 62.09 -83.29
C LEU A 88 1.01 62.93 -84.45
N ASN A 89 1.89 63.86 -84.09
CA ASN A 89 2.45 64.90 -84.95
C ASN A 89 3.55 64.30 -85.84
N GLU A 90 3.25 64.10 -87.13
CA GLU A 90 4.17 63.80 -88.25
C GLU A 90 5.16 62.62 -88.13
N LYS A 91 5.33 62.04 -86.93
CA LYS A 91 6.25 60.93 -86.61
C LYS A 91 6.07 59.75 -87.56
N SER A 92 7.20 59.15 -87.93
CA SER A 92 7.24 57.91 -88.71
C SER A 92 6.53 56.78 -87.97
N SER A 93 5.89 55.89 -88.74
CA SER A 93 5.18 54.72 -88.22
C SER A 93 6.06 53.85 -87.31
N TRP A 94 7.36 53.74 -87.60
CA TRP A 94 8.31 52.91 -86.83
C TRP A 94 8.53 53.45 -85.41
N VAL A 95 8.81 54.76 -85.26
CA VAL A 95 8.99 55.41 -83.94
C VAL A 95 7.73 55.30 -83.09
N THR A 96 6.56 55.37 -83.73
CA THR A 96 5.27 55.18 -83.03
C THR A 96 5.11 53.76 -82.50
N GLN A 97 5.58 52.75 -83.24
CA GLN A 97 5.59 51.35 -82.82
C GLN A 97 6.57 51.12 -81.66
N GLU A 98 7.80 51.64 -81.75
CA GLU A 98 8.78 51.53 -80.65
C GLU A 98 8.26 52.18 -79.35
N MET A 99 7.63 53.36 -79.45
CA MET A 99 6.99 54.01 -78.29
C MET A 99 5.81 53.19 -77.73
N LEU A 100 5.04 52.51 -78.58
CA LEU A 100 3.99 51.58 -78.15
C LEU A 100 4.56 50.37 -77.41
N ASP A 101 5.60 49.76 -77.96
CA ASP A 101 6.24 48.57 -77.40
C ASP A 101 6.87 48.90 -76.03
N LEU A 102 7.56 50.04 -75.90
CA LEU A 102 8.05 50.55 -74.61
C LEU A 102 6.91 50.79 -73.60
N HIS A 103 5.78 51.37 -74.02
CA HIS A 103 4.63 51.57 -73.14
C HIS A 103 4.00 50.24 -72.69
N VAL A 104 3.89 49.27 -73.59
CA VAL A 104 3.40 47.91 -73.28
C VAL A 104 4.35 47.21 -72.31
N ILE A 105 5.66 47.34 -72.50
CA ILE A 105 6.68 46.83 -71.59
C ILE A 105 6.53 47.46 -70.20
N ASP A 106 6.39 48.78 -70.09
CA ASP A 106 6.25 49.46 -68.79
C ASP A 106 4.92 49.15 -68.10
N LYS A 107 3.82 49.03 -68.84
CA LYS A 107 2.54 48.54 -68.29
C LYS A 107 2.60 47.08 -67.86
N SER A 108 3.34 46.24 -68.59
CA SER A 108 3.61 44.84 -68.20
C SER A 108 4.44 44.78 -66.92
N LYS A 109 5.49 45.60 -66.79
CA LYS A 109 6.28 45.73 -65.53
C LYS A 109 5.40 46.18 -64.36
N GLN A 110 4.59 47.24 -64.54
CA GLN A 110 3.66 47.73 -63.51
C GLN A 110 2.69 46.62 -63.07
N LEU A 111 2.10 45.91 -64.02
CA LEU A 111 1.17 44.82 -63.76
C LEU A 111 1.83 43.60 -63.07
N ASN A 112 3.08 43.27 -63.43
CA ASN A 112 3.85 42.22 -62.77
C ASN A 112 4.24 42.60 -61.33
N LEU A 113 4.59 43.87 -61.09
CA LEU A 113 4.83 44.39 -59.73
C LEU A 113 3.56 44.29 -58.86
N MET A 114 2.40 44.70 -59.40
CA MET A 114 1.12 44.57 -58.69
C MET A 114 0.77 43.11 -58.41
N ARG A 115 0.95 42.19 -59.38
CA ARG A 115 0.76 40.74 -59.18
C ARG A 115 1.68 40.18 -58.09
N TYR A 116 2.93 40.61 -58.03
CA TYR A 116 3.86 40.21 -56.98
C TYR A 116 3.42 40.71 -55.60
N GLN A 117 3.01 41.98 -55.49
CA GLN A 117 2.49 42.55 -54.25
C GLN A 117 1.23 41.82 -53.76
N VAL A 118 0.26 41.58 -54.65
CA VAL A 118 -0.95 40.80 -54.35
C VAL A 118 -0.60 39.38 -53.89
N LYS A 119 0.31 38.69 -54.57
CA LYS A 119 0.77 37.35 -54.16
C LYS A 119 1.44 37.37 -52.79
N LYS A 120 2.27 38.38 -52.48
CA LYS A 120 2.90 38.56 -51.16
C LYS A 120 1.86 38.76 -50.07
N GLN A 121 0.86 39.62 -50.30
CA GLN A 121 -0.25 39.84 -49.37
C GLN A 121 -1.10 38.58 -49.17
N GLN A 122 -1.40 37.83 -50.24
CA GLN A 122 -2.15 36.58 -50.18
C GLN A 122 -1.41 35.51 -49.37
N MET A 123 -0.08 35.39 -49.51
CA MET A 123 0.72 34.48 -48.70
C MET A 123 0.72 34.88 -47.22
N TYR A 124 0.81 36.17 -46.91
CA TYR A 124 0.72 36.67 -45.53
C TYR A 124 -0.66 36.42 -44.91
N LEU A 125 -1.75 36.68 -45.64
CA LEU A 125 -3.11 36.36 -45.20
C LEU A 125 -3.33 34.86 -44.97
N SER A 126 -2.77 34.00 -45.84
CA SER A 126 -2.81 32.55 -45.65
C SER A 126 -2.02 32.10 -44.41
N GLN A 127 -0.85 32.69 -44.14
CA GLN A 127 -0.10 32.44 -42.91
C GLN A 127 -0.89 32.86 -41.66
N LEU A 128 -1.50 34.05 -41.68
CA LEU A 128 -2.31 34.55 -40.57
C LEU A 128 -3.57 33.71 -40.34
N ALA A 129 -4.24 33.27 -41.40
CA ALA A 129 -5.38 32.36 -41.32
C ALA A 129 -4.99 31.00 -40.71
N ASN A 130 -3.84 30.44 -41.10
CA ASN A 130 -3.31 29.21 -40.51
C ASN A 130 -2.98 29.38 -39.02
N GLN A 131 -2.35 30.49 -38.63
CA GLN A 131 -2.06 30.82 -37.22
C GLN A 131 -3.35 30.97 -36.41
N TYR A 132 -4.35 31.68 -36.95
CA TYR A 132 -5.66 31.81 -36.31
C TYR A 132 -6.34 30.45 -36.12
N GLN A 133 -6.35 29.59 -37.15
CA GLN A 133 -6.90 28.24 -37.07
C GLN A 133 -6.19 27.39 -35.99
N ILE A 134 -4.86 27.45 -35.91
CA ILE A 134 -4.09 26.79 -34.85
C ILE A 134 -4.56 27.28 -33.47
N LEU A 135 -4.60 28.60 -33.25
CA LEU A 135 -5.04 29.20 -31.98
C LEU A 135 -6.48 28.80 -31.60
N VAL A 136 -7.41 28.76 -32.56
CA VAL A 136 -8.79 28.29 -32.34
C VAL A 136 -8.84 26.81 -31.97
N THR A 137 -8.02 25.95 -32.60
CA THR A 137 -7.97 24.53 -32.20
C THR A 137 -7.32 24.35 -30.82
N GLU A 138 -6.32 25.16 -30.47
CA GLU A 138 -5.69 25.11 -29.14
C GLU A 138 -6.63 25.58 -28.03
N THR A 139 -7.35 26.68 -28.21
CA THR A 139 -8.33 27.17 -27.22
C THR A 139 -9.46 26.16 -27.06
N SER A 140 -9.93 25.55 -28.15
CA SER A 140 -10.91 24.46 -28.13
C SER A 140 -10.41 23.24 -27.35
N LYS A 141 -9.17 22.79 -27.59
CA LYS A 141 -8.53 21.69 -26.83
C LYS A 141 -8.37 22.02 -25.35
N LYS A 142 -7.91 23.24 -25.01
CA LYS A 142 -7.79 23.71 -23.62
C LYS A 142 -9.15 23.75 -22.91
N MET A 143 -10.23 24.11 -23.61
CA MET A 143 -11.60 24.08 -23.10
C MET A 143 -12.12 22.66 -22.88
N LEU A 144 -11.90 21.73 -23.82
CA LEU A 144 -12.28 20.32 -23.66
C LEU A 144 -11.54 19.66 -22.49
N PHE A 145 -10.23 19.89 -22.36
CA PHE A 145 -9.43 19.40 -21.23
C PHE A 145 -9.98 19.90 -19.88
N ARG A 146 -10.33 21.19 -19.80
CA ARG A 146 -10.93 21.79 -18.58
C ARG A 146 -12.34 21.27 -18.28
N LYS A 147 -13.19 21.08 -19.30
CA LYS A 147 -14.60 20.69 -19.12
C LYS A 147 -14.83 19.18 -18.98
N VAL A 148 -13.94 18.34 -19.51
CA VAL A 148 -14.14 16.88 -19.58
C VAL A 148 -13.02 16.13 -18.85
N GLU A 149 -11.76 16.29 -19.25
CA GLU A 149 -10.66 15.53 -18.65
C GLU A 149 -10.41 15.90 -17.19
N ASN A 150 -10.43 17.18 -16.82
CA ASN A 150 -10.20 17.61 -15.43
C ASN A 150 -11.25 17.06 -14.45
N PRO A 151 -12.57 17.25 -14.65
CA PRO A 151 -13.55 16.66 -13.74
C PRO A 151 -13.51 15.13 -13.76
N PHE A 152 -13.27 14.49 -14.90
CA PHE A 152 -13.09 13.03 -14.96
C PHE A 152 -11.88 12.56 -14.15
N LYS A 153 -10.74 13.27 -14.22
CA LYS A 153 -9.54 12.98 -13.40
C LYS A 153 -9.82 13.16 -11.92
N ILE A 154 -10.51 14.24 -11.53
CA ILE A 154 -10.89 14.49 -10.13
C ILE A 154 -11.77 13.34 -9.61
N VAL A 155 -12.86 13.01 -10.30
CA VAL A 155 -13.77 11.90 -9.94
C VAL A 155 -13.02 10.56 -9.93
N SER A 156 -12.13 10.31 -10.89
CA SER A 156 -11.29 9.09 -10.90
C SER A 156 -10.35 9.03 -9.70
N THR A 157 -9.74 10.14 -9.28
CA THR A 157 -8.88 10.17 -8.08
C THR A 157 -9.69 10.05 -6.79
N GLU A 158 -10.89 10.63 -6.73
CA GLU A 158 -11.80 10.49 -5.60
C GLU A 158 -12.27 9.04 -5.45
N LEU A 159 -12.72 8.41 -6.53
CA LEU A 159 -13.13 7.01 -6.54
C LEU A 159 -11.96 6.07 -6.18
N GLN A 160 -10.74 6.35 -6.66
CA GLN A 160 -9.54 5.61 -6.24
C GLN A 160 -9.26 5.76 -4.73
N ASN A 161 -9.41 6.95 -4.17
CA ASN A 161 -9.26 7.20 -2.73
C ASN A 161 -10.35 6.48 -1.91
N GLN A 162 -11.61 6.50 -2.37
CA GLN A 162 -12.72 5.77 -1.74
C GLN A 162 -12.47 4.25 -1.78
N ILE A 163 -12.08 3.69 -2.94
CA ILE A 163 -11.70 2.28 -3.08
C ILE A 163 -10.54 1.91 -2.14
N HIS A 164 -9.54 2.79 -2.00
CA HIS A 164 -8.41 2.56 -1.09
C HIS A 164 -8.85 2.60 0.39
N ALA A 165 -9.72 3.52 0.77
CA ALA A 165 -10.28 3.58 2.12
C ALA A 165 -11.10 2.31 2.47
N VAL A 166 -11.98 1.86 1.56
CA VAL A 166 -12.74 0.61 1.73
C VAL A 166 -11.82 -0.61 1.79
N LYS A 167 -10.73 -0.64 1.01
CA LYS A 167 -9.70 -1.71 1.10
C LYS A 167 -8.97 -1.74 2.43
N ILE A 168 -8.72 -0.59 3.06
CA ILE A 168 -8.15 -0.51 4.40
C ILE A 168 -9.16 -1.05 5.42
N GLN A 169 -10.39 -0.54 5.43
CA GLN A 169 -11.46 -0.99 6.33
C GLN A 169 -11.73 -2.50 6.20
N PHE A 170 -11.66 -3.05 4.98
CA PHE A 170 -11.78 -4.50 4.76
C PHE A 170 -10.63 -5.29 5.39
N ARG A 171 -9.37 -4.82 5.26
CA ARG A 171 -8.21 -5.47 5.89
C ARG A 171 -8.29 -5.40 7.42
N GLU A 172 -8.70 -4.26 7.97
CA GLU A 172 -8.94 -4.08 9.41
C GLU A 172 -10.04 -5.03 9.90
N ALA A 173 -11.16 -5.12 9.18
CA ALA A 173 -12.25 -6.05 9.50
C ALA A 173 -11.81 -7.53 9.40
N VAL A 174 -10.96 -7.89 8.43
CA VAL A 174 -10.37 -9.24 8.32
C VAL A 174 -9.41 -9.52 9.48
N HIS A 175 -8.56 -8.57 9.86
CA HIS A 175 -7.65 -8.70 11.00
C HIS A 175 -8.43 -8.88 12.31
N VAL A 176 -9.46 -8.06 12.54
CA VAL A 176 -10.36 -8.17 13.70
C VAL A 176 -11.10 -9.52 13.70
N ASN A 177 -11.63 -9.97 12.56
CA ASN A 177 -12.28 -11.27 12.42
C ASN A 177 -11.31 -12.44 12.73
N ASN A 178 -10.08 -12.38 12.23
CA ASN A 178 -9.06 -13.39 12.54
C ASN A 178 -8.73 -13.39 14.04
N ARG A 179 -8.51 -12.22 14.65
CA ARG A 179 -8.30 -12.12 16.09
C ARG A 179 -9.46 -12.69 16.91
N TYR A 180 -10.71 -12.47 16.50
CA TYR A 180 -11.87 -13.10 17.13
C TYR A 180 -11.93 -14.62 16.92
N LYS A 181 -11.51 -15.14 15.77
CA LYS A 181 -11.37 -16.60 15.56
C LYS A 181 -10.31 -17.19 16.48
N ASP A 182 -9.16 -16.54 16.63
CA ASP A 182 -8.06 -16.99 17.50
C ASP A 182 -8.52 -17.04 18.96
N ILE A 183 -9.16 -15.97 19.45
CA ILE A 183 -9.77 -15.91 20.78
C ILE A 183 -10.82 -17.02 20.95
N THR A 184 -11.68 -17.24 19.94
CA THR A 184 -12.69 -18.31 19.97
C THR A 184 -12.04 -19.71 20.00
N SER A 185 -10.91 -19.89 19.32
CA SER A 185 -10.14 -21.14 19.30
C SER A 185 -9.53 -21.41 20.68
N SER A 186 -8.86 -20.41 21.28
CA SER A 186 -8.32 -20.50 22.64
C SER A 186 -9.42 -20.83 23.65
N LEU A 187 -10.53 -20.08 23.66
CA LEU A 187 -11.64 -20.32 24.58
C LEU A 187 -12.27 -21.71 24.42
N ARG A 188 -12.29 -22.28 23.21
CA ARG A 188 -12.71 -23.68 22.99
C ARG A 188 -11.70 -24.68 23.53
N GLN A 189 -10.41 -24.43 23.35
CA GLN A 189 -9.34 -25.26 23.91
C GLN A 189 -9.35 -25.22 25.45
N ASP A 190 -9.52 -24.04 26.04
CA ASP A 190 -9.63 -23.85 27.48
C ASP A 190 -10.88 -24.53 28.04
N ALA A 191 -12.04 -24.39 27.38
CA ALA A 191 -13.26 -25.12 27.75
C ALA A 191 -13.07 -26.65 27.72
N ALA A 192 -12.34 -27.18 26.74
CA ALA A 192 -11.99 -28.60 26.67
C ALA A 192 -11.03 -29.01 27.82
N ARG A 193 -10.02 -28.18 28.12
CA ARG A 193 -9.10 -28.39 29.25
C ARG A 193 -9.83 -28.38 30.60
N PHE A 194 -10.72 -27.40 30.84
CA PHE A 194 -11.52 -27.34 32.05
C PHE A 194 -12.43 -28.57 32.18
N LYS A 195 -13.08 -29.01 31.10
CA LYS A 195 -13.89 -30.23 31.11
C LYS A 195 -13.04 -31.46 31.50
N PHE A 196 -11.85 -31.62 30.91
CA PHE A 196 -10.94 -32.72 31.25
C PHE A 196 -10.49 -32.66 32.72
N ASN A 197 -10.07 -31.48 33.20
CA ASN A 197 -9.65 -31.30 34.59
C ASN A 197 -10.78 -31.59 35.60
N ILE A 198 -12.02 -31.20 35.28
CA ILE A 198 -13.21 -31.54 36.08
C ILE A 198 -13.39 -33.06 36.11
N GLN A 199 -13.34 -33.76 34.97
CA GLN A 199 -13.46 -35.22 34.91
C GLN A 199 -12.35 -35.94 35.70
N CYS A 200 -11.11 -35.45 35.65
CA CYS A 200 -10.01 -35.97 36.48
C CYS A 200 -10.27 -35.76 37.97
N ALA A 201 -10.74 -34.56 38.37
CA ALA A 201 -11.07 -34.26 39.77
C ALA A 201 -12.27 -35.10 40.28
N GLU A 202 -13.31 -35.28 39.47
CA GLU A 202 -14.45 -36.17 39.74
C GLU A 202 -13.99 -37.62 39.92
N SER A 203 -13.12 -38.12 39.04
CA SER A 203 -12.55 -39.48 39.16
C SER A 203 -11.68 -39.63 40.41
N GLN A 204 -10.93 -38.60 40.79
CA GLN A 204 -10.12 -38.62 42.02
C GLN A 204 -11.02 -38.59 43.26
N GLN A 205 -12.07 -37.76 43.27
CA GLN A 205 -13.06 -37.69 44.33
C GLN A 205 -13.82 -39.03 44.47
N GLN A 206 -14.15 -39.69 43.35
CA GLN A 206 -14.77 -41.02 43.38
C GLN A 206 -13.83 -42.07 43.99
N SER A 207 -12.54 -42.07 43.63
CA SER A 207 -11.53 -42.94 44.24
C SER A 207 -11.38 -42.70 45.74
N GLN A 208 -11.30 -41.42 46.16
CA GLN A 208 -11.26 -41.03 47.57
C GLN A 208 -12.52 -41.44 48.33
N ASN A 209 -13.70 -41.32 47.74
CA ASN A 209 -14.96 -41.78 48.35
C ASN A 209 -14.97 -43.31 48.57
N VAL A 210 -14.44 -44.10 47.63
CA VAL A 210 -14.29 -45.55 47.79
C VAL A 210 -13.31 -45.89 48.91
N GLU A 211 -12.18 -45.17 49.01
CA GLU A 211 -11.22 -45.39 50.09
C GLU A 211 -11.77 -44.95 51.46
N ILE A 212 -12.52 -43.85 51.54
CA ILE A 212 -13.23 -43.44 52.76
C ILE A 212 -14.23 -44.53 53.20
N GLN A 213 -14.99 -45.11 52.27
CA GLN A 213 -15.90 -46.23 52.57
C GLN A 213 -15.15 -47.48 53.04
N ARG A 214 -13.97 -47.77 52.47
CA ARG A 214 -13.09 -48.86 52.91
C ARG A 214 -12.60 -48.62 54.35
N LEU A 215 -12.11 -47.43 54.65
CA LEU A 215 -11.63 -47.05 55.98
C LEU A 215 -12.75 -47.03 57.02
N GLN A 216 -13.96 -46.62 56.65
CA GLN A 216 -15.15 -46.70 57.51
C GLN A 216 -15.48 -48.15 57.89
N LYS A 217 -15.44 -49.10 56.95
CA LYS A 217 -15.62 -50.53 57.25
C LYS A 217 -14.55 -51.07 58.19
N ILE A 218 -13.28 -50.73 57.95
CA ILE A 218 -12.17 -51.13 58.84
C ILE A 218 -12.37 -50.56 60.26
N LEU A 219 -12.87 -49.33 60.38
CA LEU A 219 -13.18 -48.71 61.68
C LEU A 219 -14.38 -49.39 62.36
N GLU A 220 -15.40 -49.79 61.61
CA GLU A 220 -16.55 -50.57 62.11
C GLU A 220 -16.11 -51.95 62.60
N GLU A 221 -15.35 -52.70 61.79
CA GLU A 221 -14.74 -53.99 62.16
C GLU A 221 -13.85 -53.86 63.41
N ALA A 222 -12.98 -52.84 63.47
CA ALA A 222 -12.14 -52.57 64.64
C ALA A 222 -12.96 -52.20 65.89
N SER A 223 -14.06 -51.45 65.73
CA SER A 223 -14.98 -51.10 66.80
C SER A 223 -15.71 -52.34 67.33
N GLU A 224 -16.21 -53.20 66.43
CA GLU A 224 -16.79 -54.50 66.78
C GLU A 224 -15.80 -55.38 67.53
N MET A 225 -14.57 -55.54 67.01
CA MET A 225 -13.55 -56.35 67.66
C MET A 225 -13.17 -55.82 69.04
N ARG A 226 -13.10 -54.50 69.22
CA ARG A 226 -12.93 -53.85 70.53
C ARG A 226 -14.13 -54.08 71.46
N GLY A 227 -15.34 -54.07 70.92
CA GLY A 227 -16.57 -54.42 71.64
C GLY A 227 -16.57 -55.86 72.14
N ARG A 228 -16.30 -56.81 71.23
CA ARG A 228 -16.16 -58.25 71.54
C ARG A 228 -15.08 -58.49 72.62
N ALA A 229 -13.92 -57.85 72.50
CA ALA A 229 -12.84 -57.95 73.49
C ALA A 229 -13.26 -57.41 74.87
N ARG A 230 -13.95 -56.25 74.93
CA ARG A 230 -14.51 -55.71 76.18
C ARG A 230 -15.54 -56.65 76.80
N SER A 231 -16.46 -57.20 76.02
CA SER A 231 -17.46 -58.15 76.50
C SER A 231 -16.82 -59.44 77.02
N ALA A 232 -15.79 -59.97 76.34
CA ALA A 232 -15.04 -61.13 76.78
C ALA A 232 -14.30 -60.87 78.12
N LEU A 233 -13.64 -59.72 78.27
CA LEU A 233 -13.01 -59.32 79.53
C LEU A 233 -14.02 -59.23 80.67
N ILE A 234 -15.16 -58.56 80.47
CA ILE A 234 -16.22 -58.46 81.49
C ILE A 234 -16.79 -59.85 81.87
N GLN A 235 -16.92 -60.77 80.92
CA GLN A 235 -17.32 -62.15 81.19
C GLN A 235 -16.25 -62.91 81.99
N GLN A 236 -14.97 -62.74 81.66
CA GLN A 236 -13.85 -63.36 82.36
C GLN A 236 -13.71 -62.80 83.79
N GLU A 237 -13.83 -61.49 83.98
CA GLU A 237 -13.87 -60.81 85.29
C GLU A 237 -15.03 -61.34 86.14
N LYS A 238 -16.24 -61.44 85.57
CA LYS A 238 -17.41 -62.01 86.27
C LYS A 238 -17.19 -63.49 86.62
N GLY A 239 -16.57 -64.26 85.72
CA GLY A 239 -16.19 -65.65 85.97
C GLY A 239 -15.19 -65.79 87.10
N ALA A 240 -14.12 -64.99 87.09
CA ALA A 240 -13.10 -64.95 88.13
C ALA A 240 -13.66 -64.50 89.49
N LEU A 241 -14.54 -63.49 89.50
CA LEU A 241 -15.20 -62.98 90.71
C LEU A 241 -16.17 -64.03 91.29
N ASN A 242 -16.92 -64.74 90.44
CA ASN A 242 -17.75 -65.86 90.88
C ASN A 242 -16.90 -67.03 91.43
N ALA A 243 -15.78 -67.36 90.78
CA ALA A 243 -14.84 -68.39 91.26
C ALA A 243 -14.10 -67.98 92.54
N ALA A 244 -13.87 -66.68 92.76
CA ALA A 244 -13.38 -66.15 94.04
C ALA A 244 -14.45 -66.32 95.12
N LYS A 245 -15.69 -65.85 94.88
CA LYS A 245 -16.82 -66.03 95.82
C LYS A 245 -17.08 -67.49 96.18
N ALA A 246 -16.99 -68.41 95.21
CA ALA A 246 -17.15 -69.84 95.48
C ALA A 246 -16.04 -70.40 96.37
N ARG A 247 -14.79 -69.96 96.18
CA ARG A 247 -13.67 -70.31 97.07
C ARG A 247 -13.81 -69.68 98.46
N ASP A 248 -14.24 -68.42 98.55
CA ASP A 248 -14.52 -67.76 99.84
C ASP A 248 -15.65 -68.48 100.60
N GLN A 249 -16.69 -68.93 99.90
CA GLN A 249 -17.75 -69.77 100.47
C GLN A 249 -17.19 -71.09 101.01
N GLN A 250 -16.45 -71.84 100.19
CA GLN A 250 -15.79 -73.08 100.61
C GLN A 250 -14.81 -72.87 101.78
N GLU A 251 -14.07 -71.76 101.81
CA GLU A 251 -13.16 -71.42 102.91
C GLU A 251 -13.92 -71.05 104.18
N THR A 252 -15.05 -70.34 104.09
CA THR A 252 -15.91 -70.03 105.25
C THR A 252 -16.64 -71.26 105.79
N GLU A 253 -17.14 -72.14 104.93
CA GLU A 253 -17.68 -73.45 105.31
C GLU A 253 -16.60 -74.33 105.95
N GLY A 254 -15.41 -74.41 105.36
CA GLY A 254 -14.26 -75.11 105.92
C GLY A 254 -13.83 -74.55 107.29
N LYS A 255 -13.81 -73.22 107.46
CA LYS A 255 -13.57 -72.57 108.75
C LYS A 255 -14.65 -72.90 109.78
N GLN A 256 -15.93 -72.95 109.39
CA GLN A 256 -17.02 -73.35 110.30
C GLN A 256 -16.91 -74.82 110.73
N LEU A 257 -16.58 -75.73 109.81
CA LEU A 257 -16.34 -77.15 110.09
C LEU A 257 -15.12 -77.33 111.01
N VAL A 258 -14.01 -76.65 110.73
CA VAL A 258 -12.82 -76.66 111.60
C VAL A 258 -13.10 -76.01 112.96
N GLN A 259 -13.93 -74.97 113.03
CA GLN A 259 -14.31 -74.35 114.31
C GLN A 259 -15.23 -75.26 115.13
N SER A 260 -16.16 -75.97 114.49
CA SER A 260 -17.01 -76.98 115.13
C SER A 260 -16.16 -78.16 115.63
N GLY A 261 -15.29 -78.70 114.77
CA GLY A 261 -14.32 -79.73 115.13
C GLY A 261 -13.36 -79.28 116.22
N LYS A 262 -12.94 -78.01 116.25
CA LYS A 262 -12.17 -77.43 117.35
C LYS A 262 -12.99 -77.33 118.64
N GLN A 263 -14.27 -76.96 118.59
CA GLN A 263 -15.12 -76.95 119.79
C GLN A 263 -15.36 -78.38 120.32
N GLU A 264 -15.44 -79.38 119.45
CA GLU A 264 -15.52 -80.79 119.84
C GLU A 264 -14.20 -81.33 120.39
N LEU A 265 -13.09 -81.02 119.73
CA LEU A 265 -11.74 -81.33 120.22
C LEU A 265 -11.42 -80.58 121.51
N GLU A 266 -11.90 -79.35 121.73
CA GLU A 266 -11.72 -78.62 122.99
C GLU A 266 -12.56 -79.26 124.11
N LYS A 267 -13.77 -79.74 123.83
CA LYS A 267 -14.55 -80.59 124.75
C LYS A 267 -13.83 -81.92 125.06
N LEU A 268 -13.03 -82.43 124.12
CA LEU A 268 -12.21 -83.64 124.29
C LEU A 268 -10.86 -83.35 124.97
N GLU A 269 -10.24 -82.20 124.75
CA GLU A 269 -8.95 -81.78 125.27
C GLU A 269 -9.08 -81.37 126.74
N ARG A 270 -10.15 -80.66 127.08
CA ARG A 270 -10.63 -80.46 128.46
C ARG A 270 -10.96 -81.79 129.18
N ARG A 271 -11.03 -82.92 128.46
CA ARG A 271 -11.22 -84.28 129.00
C ARG A 271 -9.95 -85.14 128.99
N ILE A 272 -8.97 -84.86 128.12
CA ILE A 272 -7.84 -85.76 127.82
C ILE A 272 -6.47 -85.17 128.19
N PHE A 273 -6.27 -83.85 128.11
CA PHE A 273 -4.95 -83.22 128.31
C PHE A 273 -4.86 -82.37 129.58
N GLN A 274 -4.83 -83.06 130.72
CA GLN A 274 -3.98 -82.63 131.84
C GLN A 274 -2.61 -83.29 131.67
N SER A 275 -1.56 -82.46 131.51
CA SER A 275 -0.15 -82.83 131.27
C SER A 275 0.23 -83.32 129.85
N GLY A 276 1.52 -83.16 129.50
CA GLY A 276 2.17 -83.83 128.36
C GLY A 276 2.81 -82.90 127.32
N LYS A 277 4.15 -82.88 127.24
CA LYS A 277 4.95 -82.25 126.16
C LYS A 277 5.44 -83.31 125.18
N THR A 278 5.63 -82.96 123.90
CA THR A 278 6.78 -83.26 122.99
C THR A 278 6.38 -82.89 121.53
N LEU A 279 7.18 -82.40 120.56
CA LEU A 279 8.60 -82.41 120.10
C LEU A 279 8.91 -83.38 118.92
N VAL A 280 9.79 -82.91 118.01
CA VAL A 280 10.46 -83.60 116.86
C VAL A 280 9.51 -84.01 115.70
N ARG A 281 9.81 -83.93 114.39
CA ARG A 281 11.06 -84.15 113.63
C ARG A 281 10.94 -83.68 112.16
N ALA A 282 12.07 -83.49 111.48
CA ALA A 282 12.19 -83.28 110.02
C ALA A 282 13.15 -84.32 109.42
N GLU A 283 13.01 -84.67 108.15
CA GLU A 283 13.92 -85.56 107.39
C GLU A 283 14.16 -85.04 105.96
N ALA A 284 15.24 -85.53 105.34
CA ALA A 284 15.83 -85.08 104.07
C ALA A 284 16.45 -86.28 103.29
N ALA A 285 17.21 -85.99 102.21
CA ALA A 285 17.83 -86.92 101.22
C ALA A 285 16.87 -87.34 100.08
N GLU A 286 17.21 -87.27 98.78
CA GLU A 286 18.37 -87.83 98.03
C GLU A 286 18.36 -89.38 97.98
N ALA A 287 18.74 -90.09 96.91
CA ALA A 287 18.93 -89.81 95.47
C ALA A 287 19.18 -91.17 94.72
N ILE A 288 19.52 -91.14 93.42
CA ILE A 288 20.30 -92.17 92.68
C ILE A 288 19.59 -93.51 92.30
N GLU A 289 19.10 -93.56 91.05
CA GLU A 289 19.60 -94.35 89.90
C GLU A 289 20.31 -95.72 90.09
N ILE A 290 19.94 -96.73 89.26
CA ILE A 290 20.79 -97.60 88.39
C ILE A 290 20.14 -98.99 88.08
N ASN A 291 20.12 -99.35 86.78
CA ASN A 291 19.99 -100.65 86.07
C ASN A 291 19.59 -101.97 86.77
N VAL A 292 18.96 -102.90 86.00
CA VAL A 292 19.49 -104.27 85.69
C VAL A 292 18.63 -105.12 84.69
N ILE A 293 19.21 -105.42 83.50
CA ILE A 293 19.33 -106.70 82.73
C ILE A 293 18.12 -107.43 82.04
N GLN A 294 18.46 -108.12 80.92
CA GLN A 294 17.87 -109.33 80.23
C GLN A 294 16.85 -109.11 79.08
N GLU A 295 17.04 -109.46 77.77
CA GLU A 295 17.37 -110.73 77.01
C GLU A 295 16.10 -111.35 76.33
N VAL A 296 16.06 -112.00 75.14
CA VAL A 296 17.00 -112.31 74.00
C VAL A 296 16.20 -112.44 72.67
N SER A 297 16.87 -112.50 71.50
CA SER A 297 16.45 -113.22 70.24
C SER A 297 15.26 -112.67 69.42
N SER A 298 15.12 -112.88 68.08
CA SER A 298 15.99 -113.44 67.02
C SER A 298 15.40 -113.21 65.61
N ALA A 299 16.25 -113.35 64.56
CA ALA A 299 15.94 -113.65 63.14
C ALA A 299 15.40 -112.55 62.19
N THR A 300 16.07 -112.47 61.04
CA THR A 300 15.87 -111.66 59.81
C THR A 300 14.71 -112.19 58.91
N PRO A 301 14.10 -111.42 57.96
CA PRO A 301 14.81 -110.80 56.82
C PRO A 301 14.27 -109.52 56.12
N GLN A 302 15.21 -108.66 55.74
CA GLN A 302 15.34 -107.96 54.45
C GLN A 302 14.10 -107.35 53.78
N SER A 303 13.91 -106.06 54.04
CA SER A 303 13.71 -105.03 52.98
C SER A 303 13.72 -103.63 53.60
N GLU A 304 13.34 -103.54 54.87
CA GLU A 304 13.31 -102.31 55.67
C GLU A 304 14.71 -101.85 56.08
N ASP A 305 15.65 -102.78 56.35
CA ASP A 305 17.02 -102.48 56.78
C ASP A 305 17.73 -101.44 55.90
N ARG A 306 17.60 -101.50 54.57
CA ARG A 306 18.23 -100.50 53.67
C ARG A 306 17.60 -99.11 53.78
N VAL A 307 16.30 -99.04 54.09
CA VAL A 307 15.63 -97.76 54.32
C VAL A 307 16.04 -97.22 55.68
N VAL A 308 16.22 -98.10 56.68
CA VAL A 308 16.74 -97.77 58.01
C VAL A 308 18.19 -97.28 57.93
N ASP A 309 19.10 -97.99 57.25
CA ASP A 309 20.50 -97.60 57.03
C ASP A 309 20.58 -96.22 56.36
N ILE A 310 19.83 -96.02 55.27
CA ILE A 310 19.76 -94.72 54.58
C ILE A 310 19.18 -93.63 55.49
N PHE A 311 18.22 -93.97 56.38
CA PHE A 311 17.69 -93.02 57.36
C PHE A 311 18.64 -92.75 58.53
N GLU A 312 19.47 -93.71 58.96
CA GLU A 312 20.51 -93.51 59.96
C GLU A 312 21.63 -92.62 59.40
N ASP A 313 22.06 -92.85 58.16
CA ASP A 313 22.94 -91.93 57.42
C ASP A 313 22.30 -90.53 57.32
N LEU A 314 21.02 -90.43 56.92
CA LEU A 314 20.30 -89.15 56.84
C LEU A 314 20.23 -88.44 58.19
N LYS A 315 19.97 -89.19 59.26
CA LYS A 315 19.90 -88.73 60.65
C LYS A 315 21.25 -88.25 61.16
N GLN A 316 22.33 -88.95 60.80
CA GLN A 316 23.71 -88.59 61.13
C GLN A 316 24.17 -87.34 60.35
N ILE A 317 23.86 -87.24 59.05
CA ILE A 317 24.16 -86.08 58.20
C ILE A 317 23.37 -84.84 58.62
N THR A 318 22.09 -84.99 59.00
CA THR A 318 21.26 -83.87 59.47
C THR A 318 21.47 -83.52 60.94
N GLY A 319 22.14 -84.38 61.73
CA GLY A 319 22.38 -84.15 63.15
C GLY A 319 21.12 -84.12 64.01
N ALA A 320 20.16 -85.00 63.70
CA ALA A 320 18.87 -85.13 64.39
C ALA A 320 18.83 -86.40 65.27
N VAL A 321 18.00 -86.39 66.32
CA VAL A 321 17.90 -87.51 67.28
C VAL A 321 16.72 -88.43 66.96
N SER A 322 15.68 -87.90 66.30
CA SER A 322 14.46 -88.64 65.89
C SER A 322 14.20 -88.57 64.39
N THR A 323 13.49 -89.56 63.83
CA THR A 323 13.07 -89.60 62.42
C THR A 323 12.12 -88.45 62.07
N GLU A 324 11.23 -88.08 62.98
CA GLU A 324 10.31 -86.94 62.84
C GLU A 324 11.08 -85.62 62.68
N GLU A 325 12.16 -85.45 63.46
CA GLU A 325 13.00 -84.26 63.48
C GLU A 325 13.80 -84.09 62.17
N VAL A 326 14.21 -85.20 61.54
CA VAL A 326 14.80 -85.18 60.19
C VAL A 326 13.80 -84.58 59.19
N VAL A 327 12.55 -85.04 59.22
CA VAL A 327 11.48 -84.56 58.33
C VAL A 327 11.16 -83.09 58.59
N GLU A 328 11.12 -82.65 59.85
CA GLU A 328 10.95 -81.24 60.20
C GLU A 328 12.11 -80.37 59.70
N ARG A 329 13.38 -80.81 59.85
CA ARG A 329 14.54 -80.07 59.33
C ARG A 329 14.51 -79.96 57.80
N PHE A 330 14.11 -81.00 57.07
CA PHE A 330 13.93 -80.92 55.61
C PHE A 330 12.75 -80.04 55.20
N ARG A 331 11.64 -80.04 55.94
CA ARG A 331 10.52 -79.11 55.70
C ARG A 331 10.95 -77.67 55.94
N ALA A 332 11.63 -77.40 57.05
CA ALA A 332 12.18 -76.08 57.36
C ALA A 332 13.18 -75.63 56.28
N GLN A 333 14.11 -76.49 55.86
CA GLN A 333 15.07 -76.20 54.79
C GLN A 333 14.39 -75.90 53.44
N LYS A 334 13.34 -76.63 53.10
CA LYS A 334 12.53 -76.37 51.90
C LYS A 334 11.77 -75.03 52.02
N GLU A 335 11.27 -74.69 53.20
CA GLU A 335 10.62 -73.40 53.46
C GLU A 335 11.62 -72.24 53.39
N THR A 336 12.84 -72.37 53.92
CA THR A 336 13.90 -71.37 53.73
C THR A 336 14.31 -71.24 52.27
N ASP A 337 14.43 -72.34 51.52
CA ASP A 337 14.75 -72.28 50.08
C ASP A 337 13.64 -71.59 49.27
N ILE A 338 12.37 -71.89 49.52
CA ILE A 338 11.23 -71.18 48.91
C ILE A 338 11.27 -69.68 49.28
N ARG A 339 11.51 -69.36 50.56
CA ARG A 339 11.59 -67.97 51.03
C ARG A 339 12.77 -67.23 50.40
N LEU A 340 13.94 -67.86 50.31
CA LEU A 340 15.14 -67.29 49.68
C LEU A 340 14.96 -67.09 48.17
N ASN A 341 14.33 -68.03 47.46
CA ASN A 341 13.97 -67.83 46.05
C ASN A 341 12.97 -66.68 45.90
N SER A 342 11.92 -66.59 46.73
CA SER A 342 10.98 -65.44 46.68
C SER A 342 11.67 -64.11 46.98
N LEU A 343 12.65 -64.09 47.88
CA LEU A 343 13.41 -62.89 48.21
C LEU A 343 14.33 -62.50 47.05
N ARG A 344 15.03 -63.46 46.44
CA ARG A 344 15.85 -63.27 45.24
C ARG A 344 15.00 -62.71 44.10
N ASP A 345 13.87 -63.33 43.81
CA ASP A 345 13.00 -62.95 42.71
C ASP A 345 12.38 -61.56 42.93
N ASN A 346 11.98 -61.24 44.17
CA ASN A 346 11.56 -59.87 44.55
C ASN A 346 12.69 -58.85 44.38
N SER A 347 13.90 -59.14 44.86
CA SER A 347 15.08 -58.26 44.67
C SER A 347 15.48 -58.12 43.20
N GLU A 348 15.27 -59.15 42.37
CA GLU A 348 15.52 -59.06 40.93
C GLU A 348 14.45 -58.20 40.22
N ILE A 349 13.18 -58.30 40.62
CA ILE A 349 12.11 -57.42 40.15
C ILE A 349 12.37 -55.96 40.55
N GLU A 350 12.72 -55.72 41.81
CA GLU A 350 13.09 -54.39 42.32
C GLU A 350 14.31 -53.83 41.57
N LYS A 351 15.35 -54.64 41.36
CA LYS A 351 16.51 -54.28 40.55
C LYS A 351 16.11 -53.86 39.13
N ARG A 352 15.29 -54.65 38.42
CA ARG A 352 14.83 -54.29 37.06
C ARG A 352 13.99 -53.00 37.05
N GLN A 353 13.19 -52.76 38.08
CA GLN A 353 12.45 -51.50 38.23
C GLN A 353 13.39 -50.30 38.45
N LEU A 354 14.40 -50.45 39.30
CA LEU A 354 15.42 -49.43 39.55
C LEU A 354 16.29 -49.16 38.31
N GLU A 355 16.65 -50.20 37.54
CA GLU A 355 17.37 -50.07 36.26
C GLU A 355 16.51 -49.30 35.24
N LYS A 356 15.23 -49.65 35.07
CA LYS A 356 14.30 -48.92 34.19
C LYS A 356 14.07 -47.47 34.63
N ASN A 357 13.94 -47.22 35.93
CA ASN A 357 13.79 -45.87 36.47
C ASN A 357 15.08 -45.05 36.26
N LYS A 358 16.25 -45.66 36.43
CA LYS A 358 17.54 -45.04 36.13
C LYS A 358 17.68 -44.71 34.65
N GLU A 359 17.32 -45.61 33.75
CA GLU A 359 17.30 -45.35 32.30
C GLU A 359 16.38 -44.17 31.96
N GLY A 360 15.15 -44.17 32.49
CA GLY A 360 14.21 -43.05 32.35
C GLY A 360 14.82 -41.72 32.80
N LEU A 361 15.34 -41.66 34.03
CA LEU A 361 16.02 -40.48 34.59
C LEU A 361 17.24 -40.03 33.75
N THR A 362 18.03 -40.97 33.21
CA THR A 362 19.13 -40.60 32.31
C THR A 362 18.64 -40.02 30.99
N THR A 363 17.58 -40.56 30.39
CA THR A 363 17.01 -39.99 29.15
C THR A 363 16.36 -38.62 29.39
N GLU A 364 15.72 -38.42 30.53
CA GLU A 364 15.15 -37.11 30.92
C GLU A 364 16.27 -36.07 31.16
N HIS A 365 17.34 -36.46 31.86
CA HIS A 365 18.51 -35.60 32.07
C HIS A 365 19.22 -35.25 30.75
N GLU A 366 19.34 -36.19 29.81
CA GLU A 366 19.85 -35.90 28.46
C GLU A 366 18.95 -34.91 27.73
N GLN A 367 17.62 -35.10 27.76
CA GLN A 367 16.67 -34.16 27.16
C GLN A 367 16.79 -32.74 27.75
N TYR A 368 16.89 -32.59 29.08
CA TYR A 368 17.12 -31.28 29.70
C TYR A 368 18.46 -30.66 29.29
N LYS A 369 19.54 -31.45 29.21
CA LYS A 369 20.85 -30.96 28.78
C LYS A 369 20.83 -30.43 27.34
N TYR A 370 20.09 -31.08 26.44
CA TYR A 370 19.91 -30.60 25.06
C TYR A 370 18.95 -29.41 24.95
N ALA A 371 17.91 -29.34 25.81
CA ALA A 371 17.03 -28.19 25.89
C ALA A 371 17.76 -26.94 26.40
N GLU A 372 18.54 -27.05 27.49
CA GLU A 372 19.36 -25.97 28.04
C GLU A 372 20.41 -25.48 27.02
N ALA A 373 21.06 -26.40 26.30
CA ALA A 373 22.01 -26.02 25.24
C ALA A 373 21.33 -25.26 24.09
N LYS A 374 20.12 -25.68 23.68
CA LYS A 374 19.35 -25.00 22.63
C LYS A 374 18.85 -23.63 23.08
N ASP A 375 18.36 -23.51 24.31
CA ASP A 375 17.92 -22.23 24.86
C ASP A 375 19.12 -21.28 25.05
N ALA A 376 20.30 -21.79 25.41
CA ALA A 376 21.54 -21.00 25.46
C ALA A 376 21.98 -20.50 24.06
N GLU A 377 21.84 -21.32 23.03
CA GLU A 377 22.12 -20.94 21.63
C GLU A 377 21.14 -19.87 21.14
N LEU A 378 19.83 -20.06 21.33
CA LEU A 378 18.81 -19.06 21.01
C LEU A 378 19.01 -17.75 21.79
N ASN A 379 19.38 -17.83 23.07
CA ASN A 379 19.70 -16.64 23.86
C ASN A 379 20.95 -15.91 23.33
N LEU A 380 21.97 -16.66 22.87
CA LEU A 380 23.16 -16.08 22.26
C LEU A 380 22.82 -15.37 20.94
N GLU A 381 21.97 -15.95 20.10
CA GLU A 381 21.48 -15.33 18.86
C GLU A 381 20.73 -14.02 19.13
N HIS A 382 19.71 -14.03 20.01
CA HIS A 382 18.98 -12.81 20.40
C HIS A 382 19.91 -11.74 20.99
N VAL A 383 20.91 -12.14 21.79
CA VAL A 383 21.92 -11.20 22.31
C VAL A 383 22.77 -10.61 21.19
N GLN A 384 23.16 -11.39 20.17
CA GLN A 384 23.87 -10.87 19.00
C GLN A 384 23.02 -9.90 18.16
N GLU A 385 21.74 -10.19 17.97
CA GLU A 385 20.79 -9.28 17.31
C GLU A 385 20.63 -7.96 18.06
N LEU A 386 20.47 -8.01 19.39
CA LEU A 386 20.43 -6.81 20.23
C LEU A 386 21.73 -6.00 20.13
N HIS A 387 22.90 -6.65 20.13
CA HIS A 387 24.18 -5.95 19.91
C HIS A 387 24.27 -5.30 18.53
N LYS A 388 23.70 -5.91 17.48
CA LYS A 388 23.63 -5.33 16.14
C LYS A 388 22.71 -4.10 16.12
N LEU A 389 21.51 -4.20 16.69
CA LEU A 389 20.58 -3.06 16.81
C LEU A 389 21.19 -1.91 17.62
N ILE A 390 21.91 -2.20 18.72
CA ILE A 390 22.63 -1.17 19.50
C ILE A 390 23.70 -0.48 18.66
N LYS A 391 24.49 -1.21 17.86
CA LYS A 391 25.47 -0.61 16.94
C LYS A 391 24.81 0.29 15.89
N GLU A 392 23.73 -0.17 15.27
CA GLU A 392 22.97 0.62 14.29
C GLU A 392 22.41 1.92 14.91
N GLN A 393 21.91 1.87 16.15
CA GLN A 393 21.47 3.07 16.88
C GLN A 393 22.62 4.02 17.24
N LEU A 394 23.80 3.50 17.60
CA LEU A 394 24.99 4.31 17.86
C LEU A 394 25.47 5.02 16.59
N GLU A 395 25.51 4.33 15.44
CA GLU A 395 25.83 4.96 14.16
C GLU A 395 24.82 6.03 13.76
N LEU A 396 23.52 5.81 14.00
CA LEU A 396 22.49 6.82 13.74
C LEU A 396 22.69 8.04 14.65
N LYS A 397 22.97 7.83 15.94
CA LYS A 397 23.28 8.90 16.88
C LYS A 397 24.50 9.72 16.44
N GLU A 398 25.57 9.06 15.99
CA GLU A 398 26.77 9.71 15.47
C GLU A 398 26.47 10.57 14.24
N LYS A 399 25.70 10.03 13.27
CA LYS A 399 25.22 10.78 12.09
C LYS A 399 24.34 11.98 12.48
N PHE A 400 23.53 11.88 13.54
CA PHE A 400 22.76 13.01 14.07
C PHE A 400 23.65 14.06 14.75
N ILE A 401 24.69 13.65 15.48
CA ILE A 401 25.68 14.58 16.09
C ILE A 401 26.44 15.33 15.00
N GLU A 402 26.94 14.64 13.96
CA GLU A 402 27.57 15.30 12.81
C GLU A 402 26.65 16.33 12.13
N LEU A 403 25.35 16.00 11.99
CA LEU A 403 24.38 16.92 11.40
C LEU A 403 24.12 18.14 12.31
N MET A 404 24.02 17.92 13.62
CA MET A 404 23.92 19.00 14.62
C MET A 404 25.13 19.93 14.57
N GLU A 405 26.35 19.40 14.54
CA GLU A 405 27.59 20.19 14.43
C GLU A 405 27.64 20.99 13.13
N LYS A 406 27.20 20.39 12.01
CA LYS A 406 27.08 21.09 10.72
C LYS A 406 26.04 22.22 10.78
N THR A 407 24.88 22.00 11.40
CA THR A 407 23.87 23.06 11.57
C THR A 407 24.35 24.15 12.52
N ASP A 408 25.00 23.82 13.64
CA ASP A 408 25.58 24.79 14.57
C ASP A 408 26.69 25.61 13.92
N GLY A 409 27.51 24.99 13.06
CA GLY A 409 28.50 25.66 12.24
C GLY A 409 27.87 26.70 11.29
N VAL A 410 26.77 26.34 10.62
CA VAL A 410 26.01 27.28 9.77
C VAL A 410 25.34 28.38 10.60
N ILE A 411 24.75 28.06 11.76
CA ILE A 411 24.13 29.04 12.67
C ILE A 411 25.18 30.04 13.17
N LYS A 412 26.38 29.57 13.55
CA LYS A 412 27.52 30.42 13.93
C LYS A 412 27.99 31.29 12.76
N PHE A 413 28.10 30.75 11.55
CA PHE A 413 28.50 31.51 10.35
C PHE A 413 27.47 32.59 9.97
N VAL A 414 26.18 32.27 10.07
CA VAL A 414 25.09 33.25 9.87
C VAL A 414 25.13 34.31 10.96
N GLY A 415 25.37 33.93 12.22
CA GLY A 415 25.61 34.86 13.33
C GLY A 415 26.76 35.82 13.07
N THR A 416 27.95 35.33 12.73
CA THR A 416 29.10 36.21 12.43
C THR A 416 28.88 37.07 11.19
N SER A 417 28.13 36.60 10.20
CA SER A 417 27.75 37.39 9.02
C SER A 417 26.78 38.51 9.37
N LEU A 418 25.80 38.24 10.25
CA LEU A 418 24.86 39.23 10.76
C LEU A 418 25.54 40.24 11.69
N ASP A 419 26.41 39.81 12.60
CA ASP A 419 27.25 40.69 13.41
C ASP A 419 28.12 41.60 12.53
N SER A 420 28.64 41.09 11.40
CA SER A 420 29.44 41.87 10.45
C SER A 420 28.58 42.92 9.72
N LEU A 421 27.36 42.56 9.31
CA LEU A 421 26.40 43.49 8.71
C LEU A 421 25.95 44.57 9.71
N TYR A 422 25.61 44.15 10.93
CA TYR A 422 25.18 45.01 12.02
C TYR A 422 26.27 46.00 12.45
N ARG A 423 27.54 45.57 12.51
CA ARG A 423 28.69 46.46 12.70
C ARG A 423 28.91 47.47 11.58
N ALA A 424 28.48 47.16 10.36
CA ALA A 424 28.55 48.10 9.23
C ALA A 424 27.48 49.20 9.31
N VAL A 425 26.34 48.93 9.95
CA VAL A 425 25.28 49.91 10.24
C VAL A 425 25.60 50.68 11.54
N HIS A 426 26.03 49.97 12.59
CA HIS A 426 26.30 50.52 13.92
C HIS A 426 27.70 50.14 14.45
N PRO A 427 28.75 50.95 14.20
CA PRO A 427 30.15 50.63 14.52
C PRO A 427 30.49 50.43 16.00
N LEU A 428 29.67 50.96 16.92
CA LEU A 428 29.89 50.94 18.38
C LEU A 428 29.02 49.90 19.12
N SER A 429 28.29 49.06 18.38
CA SER A 429 27.33 48.12 18.93
C SER A 429 27.96 46.87 19.56
N ILE A 430 27.27 46.29 20.56
CA ILE A 430 27.71 45.08 21.28
C ILE A 430 27.20 43.83 20.55
N VAL A 431 28.09 42.85 20.36
CA VAL A 431 27.84 41.55 19.70
C VAL A 431 26.69 40.78 20.35
N GLN A 432 25.82 40.17 19.56
CA GLN A 432 24.76 39.29 20.05
C GLN A 432 25.02 37.81 19.72
N LEU A 433 25.05 36.97 20.76
CA LEU A 433 25.35 35.55 20.62
C LEU A 433 24.28 34.72 19.87
N ASN A 434 23.08 35.29 19.66
CA ASN A 434 21.93 34.60 19.07
C ASN A 434 21.52 35.24 17.72
N PRO A 435 21.74 34.59 16.56
CA PRO A 435 21.48 35.18 15.24
C PRO A 435 20.02 35.58 15.01
N LYS A 436 19.07 34.90 15.67
CA LYS A 436 17.65 35.25 15.60
C LYS A 436 17.34 36.61 16.25
N MET A 437 17.96 36.91 17.39
CA MET A 437 17.76 38.19 18.08
C MET A 437 18.44 39.34 17.33
N ALA A 438 19.61 39.06 16.74
CA ALA A 438 20.31 40.00 15.89
C ALA A 438 19.47 40.41 14.66
N LEU A 439 18.85 39.43 13.99
CA LEU A 439 17.92 39.68 12.87
C LEU A 439 16.73 40.58 13.27
N GLN A 440 16.08 40.29 14.40
CA GLN A 440 14.89 41.05 14.84
C GLN A 440 15.24 42.52 15.14
N ARG A 441 16.39 42.80 15.77
CA ARG A 441 16.82 44.18 15.99
C ARG A 441 17.23 44.89 14.72
N LEU A 442 17.89 44.20 13.80
CA LEU A 442 18.29 44.77 12.51
C LEU A 442 17.05 45.09 11.65
N GLU A 443 15.99 44.31 11.76
CA GLU A 443 14.67 44.58 11.17
C GLU A 443 13.99 45.80 11.81
N GLU A 444 14.00 45.92 13.14
CA GLU A 444 13.48 47.09 13.89
C GLU A 444 14.26 48.38 13.52
N GLU A 445 15.59 48.36 13.56
CA GLU A 445 16.45 49.51 13.25
C GLU A 445 16.37 49.92 11.76
N LEU A 446 16.32 48.96 10.82
CA LEU A 446 16.08 49.29 9.41
C LEU A 446 14.68 49.88 9.17
N SER A 447 13.67 49.47 9.95
CA SER A 447 12.34 50.07 9.86
C SER A 447 12.34 51.52 10.37
N GLU A 448 13.17 51.85 11.36
CA GLU A 448 13.34 53.22 11.87
C GLU A 448 14.10 54.09 10.84
N VAL A 449 15.22 53.61 10.31
CA VAL A 449 15.97 54.31 9.24
C VAL A 449 15.13 54.51 7.96
N MET A 450 14.30 53.53 7.57
CA MET A 450 13.37 53.72 6.46
C MET A 450 12.25 54.72 6.80
N ALA A 451 11.83 54.85 8.05
CA ALA A 451 10.87 55.88 8.45
C ALA A 451 11.49 57.29 8.40
N GLU A 452 12.76 57.45 8.74
CA GLU A 452 13.51 58.71 8.57
C GLU A 452 13.68 59.09 7.10
N ILE A 453 14.09 58.14 6.24
CA ILE A 453 14.22 58.38 4.79
C ILE A 453 12.88 58.80 4.16
N ASN A 454 11.77 58.18 4.57
CA ASN A 454 10.44 58.55 4.11
C ASN A 454 9.96 59.93 4.63
N GLN A 455 10.52 60.45 5.73
CA GLN A 455 10.25 61.83 6.16
C GLN A 455 11.02 62.83 5.30
N ILE A 456 12.29 62.54 4.97
CA ILE A 456 13.10 63.38 4.08
C ILE A 456 12.46 63.52 2.68
N ASP A 457 11.89 62.43 2.14
CA ASP A 457 11.27 62.45 0.80
C ASP A 457 9.94 63.24 0.73
N ASN A 458 9.39 63.68 1.87
CA ASN A 458 8.19 64.52 1.95
C ASN A 458 8.48 66.03 1.99
N GLU A 459 9.70 66.49 2.31
CA GLU A 459 10.00 67.92 2.42
C GLU A 459 10.45 68.58 1.10
N GLU A 460 10.88 67.82 0.08
CA GLU A 460 11.51 68.39 -1.14
C GLU A 460 10.61 68.50 -2.40
N LYS A 461 9.36 68.03 -2.40
CA LYS A 461 8.57 67.87 -3.65
C LYS A 461 7.42 68.86 -3.86
N HIS A 462 7.76 70.15 -3.95
CA HIS A 462 6.90 71.13 -4.62
C HIS A 462 7.11 71.11 -6.15
N ALA A 463 6.07 70.69 -6.87
CA ALA A 463 5.71 71.08 -8.24
C ALA A 463 6.74 70.95 -9.39
N VAL A 464 6.71 69.83 -10.12
CA VAL A 464 6.66 69.83 -11.61
C VAL A 464 5.74 68.72 -12.13
N MET A 465 4.54 69.12 -12.54
CA MET A 465 3.84 68.77 -13.78
C MET A 465 4.35 67.56 -14.61
N ILE A 466 3.48 66.57 -14.91
CA ILE A 466 3.09 66.15 -16.27
C ILE A 466 2.06 64.99 -16.26
N ASP A 467 1.06 65.18 -17.12
CA ASP A 467 -0.03 64.34 -17.63
C ASP A 467 -0.19 62.85 -17.27
N ARG A 468 -1.40 62.56 -16.76
CA ARG A 468 -2.40 61.64 -17.36
C ARG A 468 -1.90 60.62 -18.41
N LEU A 469 -2.00 59.33 -18.05
CA LEU A 469 -2.59 58.31 -18.92
C LEU A 469 -3.41 57.33 -18.08
N ASP A 470 -4.70 57.23 -18.37
CA ASP A 470 -5.60 56.20 -17.82
C ASP A 470 -5.20 54.82 -18.39
N ILE A 471 -4.85 53.86 -17.53
CA ILE A 471 -4.63 52.45 -17.92
C ILE A 471 -5.18 51.50 -16.84
N ASP A 472 -6.29 50.83 -17.18
CA ASP A 472 -6.81 49.54 -16.70
C ASP A 472 -6.62 49.13 -15.22
N GLU A 473 -7.71 49.23 -14.44
CA GLU A 473 -7.82 48.80 -13.03
C GLU A 473 -7.69 47.28 -12.76
N ASP A 474 -7.75 46.43 -13.80
CA ASP A 474 -8.13 45.02 -13.70
C ASP A 474 -6.94 44.01 -13.70
N LYS A 475 -5.85 44.30 -12.97
CA LYS A 475 -4.70 43.36 -13.01
C LYS A 475 -3.71 43.20 -11.84
N TRP A 476 -4.04 43.54 -10.59
CA TRP A 476 -3.17 43.12 -9.47
C TRP A 476 -3.82 42.85 -8.09
N LEU A 477 -4.88 42.02 -8.06
CA LEU A 477 -5.38 41.44 -6.81
C LEU A 477 -5.46 39.90 -6.88
N PRO A 478 -4.76 39.15 -6.01
CA PRO A 478 -4.96 37.72 -5.85
C PRO A 478 -6.36 37.41 -5.30
N PRO A 479 -7.01 36.29 -5.68
CA PRO A 479 -8.32 35.93 -5.16
C PRO A 479 -8.33 35.73 -3.63
N PRO A 480 -9.38 36.16 -2.91
CA PRO A 480 -9.45 36.01 -1.46
C PRO A 480 -9.57 34.53 -1.04
N TYR A 481 -8.85 34.18 0.02
CA TYR A 481 -8.78 32.83 0.59
C TYR A 481 -10.14 32.36 1.16
N SER A 482 -10.94 31.72 0.32
CA SER A 482 -12.15 30.97 0.72
C SER A 482 -11.87 29.48 1.03
N GLY A 483 -10.60 29.07 1.02
CA GLY A 483 -10.17 27.67 1.17
C GLY A 483 -9.73 27.24 2.59
N LEU A 484 -9.73 28.11 3.59
CA LEU A 484 -9.16 27.82 4.93
C LEU A 484 -10.15 27.27 5.97
N ILE A 485 -11.24 26.63 5.54
CA ILE A 485 -12.16 25.91 6.44
C ILE A 485 -12.23 24.42 6.05
N ARG A 486 -11.29 23.65 6.59
CA ARG A 486 -11.39 22.22 7.02
C ARG A 486 -9.99 21.61 7.20
N ARG A 487 -9.41 21.82 8.40
CA ARG A 487 -8.41 20.93 8.98
C ARG A 487 -8.70 20.73 10.46
N THR A 488 -9.62 19.82 10.75
CA THR A 488 -9.65 19.14 12.05
C THR A 488 -8.35 18.35 12.22
N PRO A 489 -7.60 18.52 13.32
CA PRO A 489 -6.52 17.60 13.64
C PRO A 489 -7.08 16.20 13.86
N ILE A 490 -6.44 15.18 13.28
CA ILE A 490 -6.67 13.79 13.66
C ILE A 490 -5.89 13.57 14.97
N PRO A 491 -6.47 12.92 16.01
CA PRO A 491 -5.76 12.66 17.26
C PRO A 491 -4.46 11.89 17.04
N GLN A 492 -3.45 12.20 17.85
CA GLN A 492 -2.26 11.36 17.96
C GLN A 492 -2.65 10.12 18.77
N GLU A 493 -2.42 8.93 18.21
CA GLU A 493 -2.41 7.70 19.02
C GLU A 493 -1.05 7.58 19.71
N GLU A 494 -1.06 7.63 21.04
CA GLU A 494 0.10 7.34 21.87
C GLU A 494 0.37 5.83 21.84
N THR A 495 1.36 5.40 21.05
CA THR A 495 1.82 4.01 21.07
C THR A 495 2.74 3.77 22.27
N SER A 496 2.15 3.39 23.41
CA SER A 496 2.91 2.76 24.50
C SER A 496 3.32 1.34 24.09
N PRO A 497 4.57 0.90 24.29
CA PRO A 497 5.04 -0.40 23.83
C PRO A 497 4.63 -1.53 24.80
N VAL A 498 3.79 -2.45 24.33
CA VAL A 498 3.57 -3.77 24.95
C VAL A 498 4.12 -4.82 23.98
N PRO A 499 5.00 -5.74 24.41
CA PRO A 499 5.58 -6.73 23.52
C PRO A 499 4.56 -7.81 23.14
N GLN A 500 4.62 -8.28 21.89
CA GLN A 500 3.94 -9.50 21.46
C GLN A 500 4.97 -10.57 21.05
N PRO A 501 4.65 -11.87 21.22
CA PRO A 501 5.60 -12.96 21.05
C PRO A 501 5.87 -13.29 19.57
N THR A 502 6.98 -13.98 19.36
CA THR A 502 7.40 -14.58 18.09
C THR A 502 6.45 -15.70 17.66
N GLY A 503 6.17 -15.80 16.35
CA GLY A 503 5.38 -16.92 15.81
C GLY A 503 5.02 -16.81 14.33
N SER A 504 5.47 -17.81 13.56
CA SER A 504 5.16 -18.13 12.16
C SER A 504 5.69 -17.21 11.06
N ASP A 505 6.74 -17.74 10.43
CA ASP A 505 7.06 -17.59 9.01
C ASP A 505 5.87 -18.04 8.10
N ASP A 506 5.97 -17.82 6.80
CA ASP A 506 5.01 -18.21 5.73
C ASP A 506 3.65 -17.46 5.63
N GLU A 507 3.67 -16.14 5.38
CA GLU A 507 2.76 -15.52 4.37
C GLU A 507 3.52 -14.43 3.58
N GLU A 508 3.28 -14.33 2.26
CA GLU A 508 4.00 -13.40 1.36
C GLU A 508 4.00 -11.94 1.88
N GLU A 509 5.19 -11.43 2.18
CA GLU A 509 5.37 -10.11 2.81
C GLU A 509 4.92 -8.96 1.87
N VAL A 510 3.65 -8.56 1.99
CA VAL A 510 3.07 -7.45 1.24
C VAL A 510 3.86 -6.17 1.56
N PRO A 511 4.57 -5.55 0.59
CA PRO A 511 5.55 -4.51 0.90
C PRO A 511 4.96 -3.35 1.68
N THR A 512 5.49 -3.10 2.87
CA THR A 512 4.97 -2.09 3.79
C THR A 512 4.97 -0.71 3.13
N ARG A 513 4.00 0.15 3.48
CA ARG A 513 3.88 1.52 2.93
C ARG A 513 5.20 2.32 3.00
N GLY A 514 6.04 2.08 4.01
CA GLY A 514 7.38 2.67 4.12
C GLY A 514 8.38 2.17 3.06
N TYR A 515 8.36 0.88 2.72
CA TYR A 515 9.17 0.30 1.65
C TYR A 515 8.78 0.89 0.30
N LEU A 516 7.48 0.86 -0.06
CA LEU A 516 6.96 1.44 -1.30
C LEU A 516 7.29 2.94 -1.42
N LYS A 517 7.20 3.70 -0.33
CA LYS A 517 7.59 5.12 -0.30
C LYS A 517 9.09 5.32 -0.55
N ARG A 518 9.96 4.50 0.05
CA ARG A 518 11.42 4.54 -0.19
C ARG A 518 11.75 4.17 -1.65
N GLN A 519 11.12 3.14 -2.19
CA GLN A 519 11.34 2.69 -3.57
C GLN A 519 10.86 3.73 -4.60
N ALA A 520 9.70 4.36 -4.37
CA ALA A 520 9.21 5.47 -5.18
C ALA A 520 10.16 6.68 -5.13
N GLN A 521 10.68 7.03 -3.95
CA GLN A 521 11.64 8.12 -3.78
C GLN A 521 12.95 7.82 -4.54
N LEU A 522 13.49 6.61 -4.44
CA LEU A 522 14.68 6.17 -5.19
C LEU A 522 14.49 6.28 -6.71
N VAL A 523 13.30 5.96 -7.23
CA VAL A 523 12.99 6.11 -8.67
C VAL A 523 12.90 7.59 -9.09
N VAL A 524 12.35 8.45 -8.23
CA VAL A 524 12.31 9.91 -8.45
C VAL A 524 13.72 10.50 -8.44
N ASP A 525 14.54 10.14 -7.46
CA ASP A 525 15.92 10.63 -7.31
C ASP A 525 16.83 10.14 -8.45
N ALA A 526 16.66 8.89 -8.89
CA ALA A 526 17.35 8.34 -10.05
C ALA A 526 16.97 9.04 -11.36
N ARG A 527 15.70 9.47 -11.53
CA ARG A 527 15.27 10.30 -12.66
C ARG A 527 15.74 11.74 -12.56
N SER A 528 15.80 12.30 -11.34
CA SER A 528 16.31 13.65 -11.07
C SER A 528 17.77 13.79 -11.51
N ARG A 529 18.63 12.83 -11.14
CA ARG A 529 20.07 12.85 -11.46
C ARG A 529 20.43 12.82 -12.96
N ARG A 530 19.53 12.38 -13.85
CA ARG A 530 19.83 12.27 -15.30
C ARG A 530 19.67 13.57 -16.10
N LYS A 531 19.20 14.68 -15.52
CA LYS A 531 18.92 15.93 -16.29
C LYS A 531 20.10 16.89 -16.50
N ASN A 532 21.23 16.73 -15.81
CA ASN A 532 22.29 17.77 -15.75
C ASN A 532 23.64 17.40 -16.41
N LEU A 533 23.70 16.44 -17.34
CA LEU A 533 24.88 16.23 -18.17
C LEU A 533 24.87 17.15 -19.42
N ARG A 534 25.24 18.42 -19.22
CA ARG A 534 25.67 19.30 -20.31
C ARG A 534 27.07 18.86 -20.77
N PHE A 535 27.17 18.27 -21.96
CA PHE A 535 28.46 18.01 -22.60
C PHE A 535 29.16 19.33 -22.93
N GLN A 536 30.31 19.58 -22.29
CA GLN A 536 31.30 20.56 -22.74
C GLN A 536 31.92 20.04 -24.05
N ARG A 537 31.79 20.79 -25.14
CA ARG A 537 32.55 20.54 -26.37
C ARG A 537 33.94 21.18 -26.25
N LYS A 538 34.96 20.47 -26.70
CA LYS A 538 36.24 21.07 -27.12
C LYS A 538 36.05 21.82 -28.44
#